data_AF-A0A1B6C814-F1
#
_entry.id   AF-A0A1B6C814-F1
#
_cell.length_a   1.000
_cell.length_b   1.000
_cell.length_c   1.000
_cell.angle_alpha   90.00
_cell.angle_beta   90.00
_cell.angle_gamma   90.00
#
_symmetry.space_group_name_H-M   'P 1'
#
loop_
_entity.id
_entity.type
_entity.pdbx_description
1 polymer ?
#
loop_
_entity_poly.entity_id
_entity_poly.type
_entity_poly.pdbx_seq_one_letter_code
_entity_poly.pdbx_strand_id
1 'polypeptide(L)'
;PEHGLLCDLLWSDPSKFVKTWAPNSERGVSFLFSENVVHQFLDKYDFDLLVRGHEMVQYGYEFFADHRLVTLFSAPKYCGEYDNEGAIMCVNDELICTFTTI
;
A
#
# COMPACT_ATOMS: atom_id res chain seq x y z
N PRO A 1 -18.13 6.49 -0.14
CA PRO A 1 -18.60 6.70 1.24
C PRO A 1 -17.62 7.60 1.98
N GLU A 2 -18.11 8.48 2.86
CA GLU A 2 -17.26 9.45 3.58
C GLU A 2 -16.64 8.88 4.86
N HIS A 3 -17.11 7.72 5.34
CA HIS A 3 -16.64 7.06 6.55
C HIS A 3 -17.02 5.56 6.56
N GLY A 4 -16.42 4.82 7.49
CA GLY A 4 -16.68 3.40 7.75
C GLY A 4 -15.83 2.45 6.89
N LEU A 5 -16.05 1.15 7.08
CA LEU A 5 -15.18 0.09 6.53
C LEU A 5 -14.85 0.24 5.03
N LEU A 6 -15.86 0.52 4.20
CA LEU A 6 -15.64 0.68 2.75
C LEU A 6 -14.81 1.94 2.42
N CYS A 7 -14.94 3.00 3.22
CA CYS A 7 -14.07 4.16 3.11
C CYS A 7 -12.63 3.80 3.47
N ASP A 8 -12.45 3.10 4.59
CA ASP A 8 -11.13 2.77 5.12
C ASP A 8 -10.35 1.86 4.16
N LEU A 9 -11.01 0.83 3.60
CA LEU A 9 -10.41 -0.07 2.60
C LEU A 9 -9.93 0.64 1.32
N LEU A 10 -10.54 1.78 0.96
CA LEU A 10 -10.22 2.51 -0.27
C LEU A 10 -9.25 3.68 -0.06
N TRP A 11 -9.18 4.22 1.16
CA TRP A 11 -8.54 5.53 1.44
C TRP A 11 -7.51 5.52 2.57
N SER A 12 -7.33 4.44 3.31
CA SER A 12 -6.29 4.40 4.36
C SER A 12 -4.88 4.27 3.75
N ASP A 13 -3.87 4.86 4.40
CA ASP A 13 -2.47 4.80 3.94
C ASP A 13 -1.52 4.26 5.03
N PRO A 14 -0.50 3.45 4.69
CA PRO A 14 0.56 3.07 5.62
C PRO A 14 1.40 4.28 6.03
N SER A 15 1.92 4.31 7.26
CA SER A 15 2.81 5.38 7.71
C SER A 15 3.80 4.91 8.78
N LYS A 16 5.08 5.23 8.58
CA LYS A 16 6.15 5.02 9.56
C LYS A 16 6.13 6.03 10.73
N PHE A 17 5.30 7.06 10.63
CA PHE A 17 5.28 8.17 11.60
C PHE A 17 4.19 8.01 12.67
N VAL A 18 3.36 6.96 12.58
CA VAL A 18 2.30 6.67 13.54
C VAL A 18 2.60 5.38 14.29
N LYS A 19 2.16 5.29 15.54
CA LYS A 19 2.38 4.09 16.38
C LYS A 19 1.31 3.01 16.19
N THR A 20 0.09 3.40 15.82
CA THR A 20 -1.04 2.50 15.58
C THR A 20 -1.89 3.06 14.43
N TRP A 21 -2.99 3.74 14.74
CA TRP A 21 -3.85 4.45 13.80
C TRP A 21 -3.82 5.95 14.10
N ALA A 22 -3.92 6.79 13.06
CA ALA A 22 -4.11 8.23 13.22
C ALA A 22 -4.99 8.78 12.08
N PRO A 23 -5.72 9.89 12.27
CA PRO A 23 -6.44 10.53 11.16
C PRO A 23 -5.49 10.89 10.03
N ASN A 24 -5.89 10.64 8.78
CA ASN A 24 -5.09 11.02 7.62
C ASN A 24 -5.38 12.48 7.23
N SER A 25 -4.65 13.41 7.85
CA SER A 25 -4.83 14.85 7.60
C SER A 25 -4.40 15.29 6.19
N GLU A 26 -3.53 14.53 5.53
CA GLU A 26 -3.07 14.83 4.16
C GLU A 26 -4.15 14.53 3.13
N ARG A 27 -4.90 13.43 3.31
CA ARG A 27 -6.05 13.07 2.45
C ARG A 27 -7.34 13.77 2.88
N GLY A 28 -7.47 14.11 4.16
CA GLY A 28 -8.72 14.62 4.75
C GLY A 28 -9.81 13.54 4.92
N VAL A 29 -9.47 12.26 4.75
CA VAL A 29 -10.39 11.12 4.82
C VAL A 29 -9.64 9.88 5.32
N SER A 30 -10.34 8.97 6.00
CA SER A 30 -9.76 7.71 6.53
C SER A 30 -8.60 7.93 7.51
N PHE A 31 -7.77 6.91 7.68
CA PHE A 31 -6.71 6.81 8.69
C PHE A 31 -5.36 6.41 8.08
N LEU A 32 -4.29 6.85 8.73
CA LEU A 32 -2.96 6.27 8.60
C LEU A 32 -2.83 5.04 9.51
N PHE A 33 -2.09 4.02 9.07
CA PHE A 33 -1.80 2.83 9.89
C PHE A 33 -0.30 2.48 9.92
N SER A 34 0.18 2.06 11.09
CA SER A 34 1.58 1.71 11.34
C SER A 34 1.98 0.33 10.81
N GLU A 35 3.27 0.06 10.75
CA GLU A 35 3.82 -1.29 10.49
C GLU A 35 3.22 -2.34 11.43
N ASN A 36 3.15 -2.05 12.75
CA ASN A 36 2.59 -2.98 13.73
C ASN A 36 1.11 -3.35 13.45
N VAL A 37 0.33 -2.44 12.86
CA VAL A 37 -1.05 -2.75 12.44
C VAL A 37 -1.05 -3.75 11.27
N VAL A 38 -0.12 -3.61 10.33
CA VAL A 38 0.06 -4.58 9.22
C VAL A 38 0.40 -5.96 9.77
N HIS A 39 1.41 -6.06 10.65
CA HIS A 39 1.80 -7.34 11.26
C HIS A 39 0.62 -7.99 11.99
N GLN A 40 -0.07 -7.25 12.86
CA GLN A 40 -1.22 -7.76 13.61
C GLN A 40 -2.37 -8.22 12.71
N PHE A 41 -2.65 -7.50 11.63
CA PHE A 41 -3.68 -7.89 10.67
C PHE A 41 -3.32 -9.21 9.98
N LEU A 42 -2.11 -9.29 9.45
CA LEU A 42 -1.64 -10.46 8.72
C LEU A 42 -1.55 -11.70 9.64
N ASP A 43 -0.99 -11.56 10.84
CA ASP A 43 -0.87 -12.65 11.81
C ASP A 43 -2.24 -13.14 12.29
N LYS A 44 -3.22 -12.23 12.45
CA LYS A 44 -4.57 -12.59 12.86
C LYS A 44 -5.30 -13.46 11.83
N TYR A 45 -5.06 -13.20 10.55
CA TYR A 45 -5.78 -13.87 9.44
C TYR A 45 -4.92 -14.92 8.72
N ASP A 46 -3.71 -15.20 9.22
CA ASP A 46 -2.77 -16.16 8.64
C ASP A 46 -2.41 -15.81 7.18
N PHE A 47 -2.04 -14.54 6.96
CA PHE A 47 -1.60 -14.02 5.66
C PHE A 47 -0.13 -13.61 5.67
N ASP A 48 0.52 -13.73 4.52
CA ASP A 48 1.94 -13.39 4.37
C ASP A 48 2.16 -11.93 3.95
N LEU A 49 1.33 -11.42 3.03
CA LEU A 49 1.55 -10.16 2.32
C LEU A 49 0.24 -9.38 2.11
N LEU A 50 0.27 -8.08 2.42
CA LEU A 50 -0.78 -7.12 2.05
C LEU A 50 -0.38 -6.38 0.77
N VAL A 51 -1.17 -6.52 -0.29
CA VAL A 51 -0.94 -5.85 -1.59
C VAL A 51 -1.96 -4.75 -1.75
N ARG A 52 -1.51 -3.52 -2.03
CA ARG A 52 -2.40 -2.36 -2.21
C ARG A 52 -1.89 -1.40 -3.28
N GLY A 53 -2.74 -0.45 -3.69
CA GLY A 53 -2.39 0.60 -4.65
C GLY A 53 -2.44 1.99 -4.04
N HIS A 54 -3.17 2.91 -4.66
CA HIS A 54 -3.57 4.24 -4.13
C HIS A 54 -2.46 5.30 -4.03
N GLU A 55 -1.26 4.95 -3.56
CA GLU A 55 -0.14 5.88 -3.46
C GLU A 55 0.78 5.77 -4.68
N MET A 56 1.15 6.90 -5.27
CA MET A 56 2.21 6.96 -6.28
C MET A 56 3.55 6.74 -5.58
N VAL A 57 4.32 5.78 -6.09
CA VAL A 57 5.65 5.42 -5.60
C VAL A 57 6.66 5.48 -6.74
N GLN A 58 7.89 5.87 -6.44
CA GLN A 58 8.87 6.27 -7.46
C GLN A 58 9.17 5.18 -8.51
N TYR A 59 9.32 3.93 -8.08
CA TYR A 59 9.68 2.80 -8.94
C TYR A 59 8.48 1.93 -9.34
N GLY A 60 7.26 2.44 -9.17
CA GLY A 60 6.03 1.71 -9.42
C GLY A 60 5.68 0.64 -8.37
N TYR A 61 6.61 0.28 -7.49
CA TYR A 61 6.33 -0.50 -6.28
C TYR A 61 7.18 -0.05 -5.10
N GLU A 62 6.67 -0.22 -3.88
CA GLU A 62 7.39 0.06 -2.65
C GLU A 62 6.97 -0.93 -1.56
N PHE A 63 7.94 -1.47 -0.83
CA PHE A 63 7.67 -2.34 0.31
C PHE A 63 7.63 -1.56 1.62
N PHE A 64 6.82 -2.06 2.55
CA PHE A 64 6.65 -1.54 3.90
C PHE A 64 6.49 -2.70 4.90
N ALA A 65 6.68 -2.42 6.20
CA ALA A 65 6.51 -3.39 7.29
C ALA A 65 7.26 -4.72 7.06
N ASP A 66 8.59 -4.65 6.94
CA ASP A 66 9.47 -5.81 6.68
C ASP A 66 9.06 -6.63 5.45
N HIS A 67 8.73 -5.94 4.35
CA HIS A 67 8.24 -6.52 3.11
C HIS A 67 6.90 -7.27 3.23
N ARG A 68 6.13 -7.07 4.31
CA ARG A 68 4.79 -7.64 4.49
C ARG A 68 3.66 -6.75 3.96
N LEU A 69 3.96 -5.55 3.49
CA LEU A 69 3.07 -4.75 2.66
C LEU A 69 3.80 -4.31 1.38
N VAL A 70 3.12 -4.36 0.25
CA VAL A 70 3.59 -3.75 -1.00
C VAL A 70 2.54 -2.79 -1.56
N THR A 71 2.98 -1.57 -1.84
CA THR A 71 2.23 -0.58 -2.62
C THR A 71 2.61 -0.73 -4.09
N LEU A 72 1.62 -0.84 -4.98
CA LEU A 72 1.79 -0.92 -6.43
C LEU A 72 1.15 0.29 -7.12
N PHE A 73 1.87 0.84 -8.08
CA PHE A 73 1.42 1.94 -8.92
C PHE A 73 1.80 1.66 -10.36
N SER A 74 0.82 1.54 -11.26
CA SER A 74 1.05 1.11 -12.65
C SER A 74 0.89 2.23 -13.68
N ALA A 75 0.72 3.47 -13.25
CA ALA A 75 0.65 4.64 -14.14
C ALA A 75 2.01 5.35 -14.18
N PRO A 76 2.87 5.09 -15.18
CA PRO A 76 4.14 5.79 -15.30
C PRO A 76 3.91 7.27 -15.62
N LYS A 77 4.87 8.11 -15.22
CA LYS A 77 4.83 9.56 -15.39
C LYS A 77 3.51 10.17 -14.95
N TYR A 78 3.11 9.86 -13.73
CA TYR A 78 1.77 10.17 -13.23
C TYR A 78 1.42 11.65 -13.43
N CYS A 79 0.22 11.92 -13.96
CA CYS A 79 -0.27 13.25 -14.34
C CYS A 79 0.64 14.06 -15.28
N GLY A 80 1.69 13.48 -15.85
CA GLY A 80 2.72 14.21 -16.60
C GLY A 80 3.61 15.13 -15.73
N GLU A 81 3.47 15.05 -14.40
CA GLU A 81 4.17 15.90 -13.44
C GLU A 81 5.26 15.13 -12.67
N TYR A 82 5.03 13.84 -12.46
CA TYR A 82 5.96 12.96 -11.79
C TYR A 82 6.77 12.18 -12.83
N ASP A 83 7.99 11.77 -12.48
CA ASP A 83 8.84 10.91 -13.31
C ASP A 83 8.91 9.48 -12.73
N ASN A 84 7.82 9.03 -12.12
CA ASN A 84 7.73 7.69 -11.57
C ASN A 84 7.61 6.63 -12.66
N GLU A 85 8.15 5.45 -12.39
CA GLU A 85 7.87 4.24 -13.17
C GLU A 85 6.48 3.69 -12.80
N GLY A 86 5.93 2.85 -13.68
CA GLY A 86 4.85 1.94 -13.32
C GLY A 86 5.41 0.56 -12.94
N ALA A 87 4.68 -0.24 -12.18
CA ALA A 87 5.02 -1.65 -11.99
C ALA A 87 3.80 -2.57 -12.06
N ILE A 88 4.09 -3.82 -12.41
CA ILE A 88 3.18 -4.96 -12.36
C ILE A 88 3.82 -6.01 -11.47
N MET A 89 3.06 -6.52 -10.49
CA MET A 89 3.47 -7.68 -9.69
C MET A 89 2.86 -8.96 -10.26
N CYS A 90 3.71 -9.93 -10.59
CA CYS A 90 3.32 -11.25 -11.04
C CYS A 90 3.50 -12.25 -9.90
N VAL A 91 2.44 -12.98 -9.56
CA VAL A 91 2.45 -14.03 -8.54
C VAL A 91 2.24 -15.37 -9.25
N ASN A 92 3.18 -16.30 -9.09
CA ASN A 92 3.07 -17.64 -9.68
C ASN A 92 2.38 -18.65 -8.74
N ASP A 93 2.23 -19.89 -9.18
CA ASP A 93 1.58 -20.97 -8.40
C ASP A 93 2.32 -21.35 -7.12
N GLU A 94 3.60 -20.98 -7.00
CA GLU A 94 4.43 -21.15 -5.79
C GLU A 94 4.39 -19.92 -4.87
N LEU A 95 3.51 -18.95 -5.17
CA LEU A 95 3.38 -17.65 -4.48
C LEU A 95 4.64 -16.78 -4.54
N ILE A 96 5.56 -17.06 -5.47
CA ILE A 96 6.72 -16.22 -5.71
C ILE A 96 6.26 -14.94 -6.43
N CYS A 97 6.53 -13.80 -5.80
CA CYS A 97 6.22 -12.48 -6.34
C CYS A 97 7.42 -11.94 -7.13
N THR A 98 7.19 -11.56 -8.38
CA THR A 98 8.18 -10.86 -9.24
C THR A 98 7.60 -9.55 -9.73
N PHE A 99 8.46 -8.56 -10.02
CA PHE A 99 8.03 -7.22 -10.44
C PHE A 99 8.58 -6.91 -11.82
N THR A 100 7.72 -6.39 -12.70
CA THR A 100 8.12 -5.82 -13.99
C THR A 100 7.79 -4.34 -13.97
N THR A 101 8.79 -3.47 -14.17
CA THR A 101 8.57 -2.03 -14.29
C THR A 101 8.27 -1.62 -15.73
N ILE A 102 7.45 -0.58 -15.91
CA ILE A 102 6.89 -0.09 -17.18
C ILE A 102 6.91 1.44 -17.27
#